data_AF-A0A1Q9VJG3-F1
#
_entry.id   AF-A0A1Q9VJG3-F1
#
_cell.length_a   1.000
_cell.length_b   1.000
_cell.length_c   1.000
_cell.angle_alpha   90.00
_cell.angle_beta   90.00
_cell.angle_gamma   90.00
#
_symmetry.space_group_name_H-M   'P 1'
#
loop_
_entity.id
_entity.type
_entity.pdbx_description
1 polymer ?
#
loop_
_entity_poly.entity_id
_entity_poly.type
_entity_poly.pdbx_seq_one_letter_code
_entity_poly.pdbx_strand_id
1 'polypeptide(L)'
;MLQNLTGMHALVILAVVLLLFGAAKLPALAKSIGQSVRILKKEASETETATVPTAGPVAEPGAGTPSVRTVHTVPTAEQHTS
;
A
#
# COMPACT_ATOMS: atom_id res chain seq x y z
N MET A 1 1.23 -17.38 -32.75
CA MET A 1 -0.19 -16.92 -32.80
C MET A 1 -0.56 -16.05 -31.58
N LEU A 2 0.37 -15.27 -31.00
CA LEU A 2 0.10 -14.44 -29.79
C LEU A 2 0.73 -13.04 -29.88
N GLN A 3 1.17 -12.63 -31.06
CA GLN A 3 1.95 -11.40 -31.27
C GLN A 3 1.08 -10.17 -31.64
N ASN A 4 -0.25 -10.31 -31.67
CA ASN A 4 -1.18 -9.23 -32.05
C ASN A 4 -2.01 -8.70 -30.85
N LEU A 5 -1.83 -9.25 -29.65
CA LEU A 5 -2.66 -8.95 -28.47
C LEU A 5 -2.06 -7.93 -27.50
N THR A 6 -0.79 -7.58 -27.66
CA THR A 6 -0.03 -7.06 -26.51
C THR A 6 0.32 -5.58 -26.58
N GLY A 7 0.48 -5.01 -27.78
CA GLY A 7 0.85 -3.59 -27.93
C GLY A 7 -0.36 -2.66 -27.99
N MET A 8 -1.11 -2.75 -29.09
CA MET A 8 -2.16 -1.77 -29.38
C MET A 8 -3.44 -2.03 -28.58
N HIS A 9 -3.84 -3.28 -28.39
CA HIS A 9 -5.03 -3.65 -27.62
C HIS A 9 -4.93 -3.21 -26.15
N ALA A 10 -3.77 -3.41 -25.51
CA ALA A 10 -3.54 -2.97 -24.15
C ALA A 10 -3.62 -1.44 -24.01
N LEU A 11 -3.06 -0.70 -24.98
CA LEU A 11 -3.18 0.76 -25.04
C LEU A 11 -4.62 1.23 -25.21
N VAL A 12 -5.42 0.57 -26.07
CA VAL A 12 -6.83 0.91 -26.27
C VAL A 12 -7.63 0.68 -24.99
N ILE A 13 -7.44 -0.45 -24.31
CA ILE A 13 -8.12 -0.74 -23.03
C ILE A 13 -7.70 0.29 -21.98
N LEU A 14 -6.40 0.59 -21.87
CA LEU A 14 -5.91 1.62 -20.96
C LEU A 14 -6.52 2.98 -21.26
N ALA A 15 -6.66 3.35 -22.53
CA ALA A 15 -7.28 4.60 -22.95
C ALA A 15 -8.76 4.66 -22.54
N VAL A 16 -9.53 3.58 -22.72
CA VAL A 16 -10.94 3.51 -22.30
C VAL A 16 -11.05 3.63 -20.77
N VAL A 17 -10.22 2.90 -20.02
CA VAL A 17 -10.24 2.97 -18.55
C VAL A 17 -9.81 4.35 -18.06
N LEU A 18 -8.83 5.00 -18.70
CA LEU A 18 -8.44 6.38 -18.41
C LEU A 18 -9.56 7.38 -18.73
N LEU A 19 -10.36 7.15 -19.77
CA LEU A 19 -11.53 7.98 -20.09
C LEU A 19 -12.63 7.87 -19.02
N LEU A 20 -12.87 6.65 -18.51
CA LEU A 20 -13.91 6.39 -17.51
C LEU A 20 -13.48 6.81 -16.10
N PHE A 21 -12.26 6.47 -15.70
CA PHE A 21 -11.76 6.67 -14.34
C PHE A 21 -10.95 7.96 -14.19
N GLY A 22 -10.33 8.46 -15.26
CA GLY A 22 -9.44 9.61 -15.25
C GLY A 22 -7.98 9.25 -14.94
N ALA A 23 -7.05 10.05 -15.46
CA ALA A 23 -5.60 9.84 -15.33
C ALA A 23 -5.07 9.84 -13.89
N ALA A 24 -5.73 10.56 -12.97
CA ALA A 24 -5.32 10.62 -11.57
C ALA A 24 -5.84 9.44 -10.72
N LYS A 25 -6.93 8.77 -11.14
CA LYS A 25 -7.59 7.75 -10.30
C LYS A 25 -7.01 6.35 -10.48
N LEU A 26 -6.57 5.98 -11.68
CA LEU A 26 -5.83 4.74 -11.90
C LEU A 26 -4.59 4.58 -11.01
N PRO A 27 -3.65 5.55 -10.96
CA PRO A 27 -2.47 5.44 -10.10
C PRO A 27 -2.81 5.50 -8.62
N ALA A 28 -3.84 6.26 -8.22
CA ALA A 28 -4.29 6.30 -6.84
C ALA A 28 -4.83 4.93 -6.36
N LEU A 29 -5.66 4.28 -7.18
CA LEU A 29 -6.19 2.93 -6.90
C LEU A 29 -5.09 1.86 -6.93
N ALA A 30 -4.18 1.95 -7.90
CA ALA A 30 -3.02 1.04 -7.96
C ALA A 30 -2.15 1.17 -6.69
N LYS A 31 -1.96 2.38 -6.17
CA LYS A 31 -1.17 2.63 -4.95
C LYS A 31 -1.83 2.03 -3.71
N SER A 32 -3.15 2.15 -3.55
CA SER A 32 -3.86 1.56 -2.40
C SER A 32 -3.86 0.03 -2.45
N ILE A 33 -4.12 -0.56 -3.63
CA ILE A 33 -4.09 -2.03 -3.82
C ILE A 33 -2.66 -2.56 -3.63
N GLY A 34 -1.66 -1.84 -4.15
CA GLY A 34 -0.25 -2.20 -4.01
C GLY A 34 0.22 -2.25 -2.56
N GLN A 35 -0.28 -1.34 -1.71
CA GLN A 35 -0.01 -1.38 -0.27
C GLN A 35 -0.60 -2.63 0.39
N SER A 36 -1.86 -2.99 0.08
CA SER A 36 -2.50 -4.20 0.60
C SER A 36 -1.75 -5.48 0.17
N VAL A 37 -1.35 -5.58 -1.09
CA VAL A 37 -0.59 -6.73 -1.61
C VAL A 37 0.81 -6.81 -1.01
N ARG A 38 1.47 -5.68 -0.77
CA ARG A 38 2.80 -5.64 -0.14
C ARG A 38 2.76 -6.19 1.28
N ILE A 39 1.75 -5.80 2.06
CA ILE A 39 1.55 -6.30 3.43
C ILE A 39 1.33 -7.81 3.37
N LEU A 40 0.38 -8.27 2.56
CA LEU A 40 0.13 -9.71 2.39
C LEU A 40 1.37 -10.50 1.94
N LYS A 41 2.13 -9.97 0.99
CA LYS A 41 3.38 -10.59 0.52
C LYS A 41 4.41 -10.67 1.65
N LYS A 42 4.54 -9.62 2.48
CA LYS A 42 5.49 -9.59 3.59
C LYS A 42 5.15 -10.66 4.64
N GLU A 43 3.89 -10.73 5.06
CA GLU A 43 3.40 -11.73 6.01
C GLU A 43 3.50 -13.16 5.42
N ALA A 44 3.16 -13.33 4.14
CA ALA A 44 3.28 -14.61 3.45
C ALA A 44 4.73 -15.08 3.28
N SER A 45 5.64 -14.15 2.93
CA SER A 45 7.08 -14.45 2.82
C SER A 45 7.72 -14.72 4.16
N GLU A 46 7.24 -14.14 5.27
CA GLU A 46 7.74 -14.47 6.62
C GLU A 46 7.40 -15.91 7.01
N THR A 47 6.25 -16.42 6.56
CA THR A 47 5.88 -17.83 6.72
C THR A 47 6.71 -18.76 5.82
N GLU A 48 7.07 -18.32 4.61
CA GLU A 48 7.90 -19.09 3.65
C GLU A 48 9.40 -19.06 3.99
N THR A 49 9.90 -17.97 4.58
CA THR A 49 11.34 -17.74 4.90
C THR A 49 11.79 -18.42 6.19
N ALA A 50 10.90 -19.12 6.91
CA ALA A 50 11.27 -19.88 8.11
C ALA A 50 12.21 -21.09 7.85
N THR A 51 12.71 -21.31 6.63
CA THR A 51 13.64 -22.41 6.28
C THR A 51 15.06 -21.97 5.84
N VAL A 52 15.43 -20.68 5.78
CA VAL A 52 16.85 -20.32 5.53
C VAL A 52 17.23 -18.91 6.06
N PRO A 53 18.33 -18.76 6.85
CA PRO A 53 18.83 -17.46 7.27
C PRO A 53 19.96 -16.93 6.37
N THR A 54 20.28 -15.63 6.54
CA THR A 54 21.44 -14.84 6.03
C THR A 54 21.15 -13.95 4.79
N ALA A 55 21.46 -12.65 4.71
CA ALA A 55 22.11 -11.69 5.61
C ALA A 55 21.86 -10.22 5.14
N GLY A 56 21.62 -9.30 6.10
CA GLY A 56 22.35 -8.02 6.27
C GLY A 56 22.10 -6.79 5.36
N PRO A 57 22.46 -5.56 5.82
CA PRO A 57 21.71 -4.31 5.59
C PRO A 57 22.46 -3.21 4.81
N VAL A 58 21.75 -2.34 4.06
CA VAL A 58 22.01 -0.87 3.96
C VAL A 58 20.94 -0.15 3.11
N ALA A 59 20.25 0.83 3.71
CA ALA A 59 20.11 2.20 3.20
C ALA A 59 19.09 2.98 4.05
N GLU A 60 19.54 3.51 5.18
CA GLU A 60 19.02 4.78 5.71
C GLU A 60 19.51 5.91 4.79
N PRO A 61 18.61 6.80 4.39
CA PRO A 61 18.83 8.21 4.71
C PRO A 61 17.55 8.93 5.14
N GLY A 62 17.64 9.63 6.27
CA GLY A 62 16.95 10.91 6.44
C GLY A 62 15.79 10.93 7.44
N ALA A 63 16.15 11.19 8.71
CA ALA A 63 15.49 12.15 9.59
C ALA A 63 13.99 12.40 9.40
N GLY A 64 13.18 11.64 10.13
CA GLY A 64 11.83 12.03 10.55
C GLY A 64 11.75 11.91 12.06
N THR A 65 11.95 13.02 12.76
CA THR A 65 11.86 13.19 14.22
C THR A 65 10.75 12.35 14.87
N PRO A 66 11.03 11.59 15.95
CA PRO A 66 9.98 10.94 16.73
C PRO A 66 9.20 12.01 17.51
N SER A 67 8.14 12.55 16.89
CA SER A 67 7.19 13.40 17.60
C SER A 67 6.24 12.53 18.42
N VAL A 68 6.72 12.19 19.61
CA VAL A 68 6.00 12.18 20.88
C VAL A 68 4.48 11.99 20.79
N ARG A 69 4.07 10.76 21.14
CA ARG A 69 2.98 10.43 22.07
C ARG A 69 2.09 11.62 22.48
N THR A 70 0.88 11.67 21.95
CA THR A 70 -0.27 12.17 22.74
C THR A 70 -1.34 11.09 22.74
N VAL A 71 -1.25 10.26 23.79
CA VAL A 71 -2.40 9.50 24.27
C VAL A 71 -3.36 10.54 24.83
N HIS A 72 -4.32 11.00 24.03
CA HIS A 72 -5.43 11.78 24.57
C HIS A 72 -6.54 10.79 24.94
N THR A 73 -6.40 10.22 26.14
CA THR A 73 -7.56 9.77 26.91
C THR A 73 -8.43 11.01 27.15
N VAL A 74 -9.64 11.03 26.62
CA VAL A 74 -10.73 11.84 27.18
C VAL A 74 -11.46 10.94 28.19
N PRO A 75 -11.16 11.04 29.50
CA PRO A 75 -12.23 10.94 30.49
C PRO A 75 -12.99 12.28 30.46
N THR A 76 -14.25 12.29 30.92
CA THR A 76 -15.24 13.42 30.91
C THR A 76 -16.23 13.27 29.77
N ALA A 77 -17.53 13.12 29.94
CA ALA A 77 -18.46 13.04 31.09
C ALA A 77 -19.50 11.97 30.68
N GLU A 78 -20.23 11.28 31.55
CA GLU A 78 -21.48 11.77 32.14
C GLU A 78 -21.79 11.00 33.43
N GLN A 79 -21.39 11.57 34.57
CA GLN A 79 -22.02 11.29 35.86
C GLN A 79 -22.65 12.59 36.34
N HIS A 80 -23.94 12.75 36.04
CA HIS A 80 -24.84 13.71 36.64
C HIS A 80 -26.09 12.88 36.97
N THR A 81 -26.07 12.22 38.13
CA THR A 81 -26.89 12.58 39.29
C THR A 81 -28.33 12.91 38.90
N SER A 82 -29.23 11.99 39.24
CA SER A 82 -30.59 12.31 39.62
C SER A 82 -31.09 11.25 40.59
#